data_AF-A0ABD1TDZ5-F1
#
_entry.id   AF-A0ABD1TDZ5-F1
#
_cell.length_a   1.000
_cell.length_b   1.000
_cell.length_c   1.000
_cell.angle_alpha   90.00
_cell.angle_beta   90.00
_cell.angle_gamma   90.00
#
_symmetry.space_group_name_H-M   'P 1'
#
loop_
_entity.id
_entity.type
_entity.pdbx_description
1 polymer ?
#
loop_
_entity_poly.entity_id
_entity_poly.type
_entity_poly.pdbx_seq_one_letter_code
_entity_poly.pdbx_strand_id
1 'polypeptide(L)'
;MEMTGSPQKFIVHCTQHQRKLNVSPKSNAVTDTSTANDAYNFLVNWLEMFSQHKTWDFYVSGESYAGHYVPQLAYTVLLNNKNTEQQYLHLRLLTLCNFCNANHSIYLHRLLKSRRSHNFPLTDSWAQLQETREYSPVYVAPQDGLMQVDKIDKLPGQPDNVDFDQYAGYITVDPQAGRALFYYFVESPANSSTNPLVLWLNGGPGCSSFGYGAMEELGPFRVNSDGRTLFRNNYAWNNVANVIFLESPAGVGFSYSNTSADYDQTGDTSTANDAYTFLVNWLERFPQYKTRDFYITGESYAGHYVPQLAYTILRNNKNTNQTVINLKGISIGNAVIDDSAMARGFFDHFWTHALNSDETHKGIFTFCDFVNGTASENCESFEQKSINELGNIDLYNIYAPICQNPVLKNGSSGSVNFFDPCSDAYIEYYLNTAEVQRALHVKPTTWTVCSGDIDAVVPVTASRYAINSLKLPIENAWRPWYLNNEVGGYVVEYKGLTFVTVRGAGHLVPSYQPQRALIMISSFLQGIIPPST
;
A
#
# COMPACT_ATOMS: atom_id res chain seq x y z
N MET A 1 25.41 -3.39 16.92
CA MET A 1 26.40 -2.32 16.66
C MET A 1 25.84 -1.03 17.26
N GLU A 2 26.48 -0.46 18.27
CA GLU A 2 26.19 0.92 18.69
C GLU A 2 26.58 1.86 17.55
N MET A 3 25.59 2.54 16.98
CA MET A 3 25.81 3.55 15.94
C MET A 3 26.34 4.82 16.61
N THR A 4 27.64 5.09 16.47
CA THR A 4 28.29 6.33 16.91
C THR A 4 28.30 7.34 15.77
N GLY A 5 27.33 8.25 15.81
CA GLY A 5 27.14 9.38 14.90
C GLY A 5 25.86 10.11 15.34
N SER A 6 25.76 11.43 15.11
CA SER A 6 24.65 12.30 15.55
C SER A 6 23.28 11.60 15.52
N PRO A 7 22.39 11.79 16.54
CA PRO A 7 21.19 10.97 16.71
C PRO A 7 20.31 11.02 15.47
N GLN A 8 20.33 9.93 14.69
CA GLN A 8 19.40 9.71 13.60
C GLN A 8 18.03 9.44 14.23
N LYS A 9 17.03 10.23 13.84
CA LYS A 9 15.69 10.17 14.44
C LYS A 9 14.82 9.20 13.64
N PHE A 10 14.26 8.22 14.33
CA PHE A 10 13.34 7.23 13.77
C PHE A 10 11.93 7.49 14.32
N ILE A 11 10.90 7.58 13.47
CA ILE A 11 9.51 7.73 13.93
C ILE A 11 8.62 6.64 13.34
N VAL A 12 7.90 5.92 14.20
CA VAL A 12 6.80 5.02 13.80
C VAL A 12 5.47 5.66 14.20
N HIS A 13 4.52 5.76 13.26
CA HIS A 13 3.20 6.30 13.55
C HIS A 13 2.06 5.36 13.16
N CYS A 14 0.99 5.29 13.97
CA CYS A 14 -0.15 4.38 13.78
C CYS A 14 -1.51 4.98 14.23
N THR A 15 -2.62 4.29 14.02
CA THR A 15 -4.00 4.83 14.06
C THR A 15 -4.83 4.48 15.30
N GLN A 16 -5.50 5.43 15.98
CA GLN A 16 -6.33 5.14 17.17
C GLN A 16 -7.80 5.53 17.02
N HIS A 17 -8.73 4.62 17.33
CA HIS A 17 -10.17 4.84 17.11
C HIS A 17 -11.04 4.90 18.38
N GLN A 18 -12.23 5.55 18.29
CA GLN A 18 -13.33 5.54 19.27
C GLN A 18 -14.71 5.64 18.57
N ARG A 19 -15.72 4.97 19.16
CA ARG A 19 -17.13 4.82 18.71
C ARG A 19 -17.89 6.15 18.52
N LYS A 20 -18.61 6.31 17.40
CA LYS A 20 -19.85 7.11 17.30
C LYS A 20 -20.90 6.34 16.49
N LEU A 21 -22.11 6.21 17.04
CA LEU A 21 -23.26 5.50 16.44
C LEU A 21 -24.23 6.52 15.84
N ASN A 22 -24.66 6.33 14.59
CA ASN A 22 -25.93 6.84 14.06
C ASN A 22 -26.36 6.01 12.83
N VAL A 23 -27.65 5.62 12.78
CA VAL A 23 -28.22 4.65 11.84
C VAL A 23 -29.38 5.29 11.06
N SER A 24 -29.47 5.05 9.74
CA SER A 24 -30.71 5.09 8.94
C SER A 24 -30.51 4.47 7.55
N PRO A 25 -31.44 3.63 7.01
CA PRO A 25 -31.29 2.96 5.71
C PRO A 25 -32.19 3.55 4.60
N LYS A 26 -31.81 3.34 3.32
CA LYS A 26 -32.73 3.10 2.19
C LYS A 26 -31.98 2.65 0.91
N SER A 27 -32.55 1.67 0.22
CA SER A 27 -32.05 0.88 -0.91
C SER A 27 -32.56 1.36 -2.28
N ASN A 28 -31.88 0.98 -3.38
CA ASN A 28 -32.45 0.57 -4.69
C ASN A 28 -31.36 -0.10 -5.57
N ALA A 29 -31.72 -1.12 -6.35
CA ALA A 29 -30.80 -2.02 -7.08
C ALA A 29 -31.00 -1.99 -8.62
N VAL A 30 -29.93 -2.25 -9.39
CA VAL A 30 -29.88 -2.50 -10.85
C VAL A 30 -28.83 -3.60 -11.11
N THR A 31 -29.08 -4.52 -12.06
CA THR A 31 -28.31 -5.76 -12.34
C THR A 31 -27.48 -5.72 -13.63
N ASP A 32 -26.28 -6.33 -13.63
CA ASP A 32 -25.34 -6.47 -14.77
C ASP A 32 -25.20 -7.95 -15.22
N THR A 33 -24.96 -8.20 -16.52
CA THR A 33 -25.19 -9.47 -17.25
C THR A 33 -23.92 -10.23 -17.70
N SER A 34 -22.72 -9.78 -17.36
CA SER A 34 -21.45 -10.36 -17.89
C SER A 34 -21.01 -11.67 -17.20
N THR A 35 -21.25 -11.83 -15.89
CA THR A 35 -20.74 -12.94 -15.07
C THR A 35 -21.41 -14.30 -15.33
N ALA A 36 -22.59 -14.33 -15.97
CA ALA A 36 -23.29 -15.57 -16.27
C ALA A 36 -22.61 -16.40 -17.37
N ASN A 37 -21.92 -15.74 -18.32
CA ASN A 37 -21.26 -16.42 -19.43
C ASN A 37 -19.98 -17.16 -19.03
N ASP A 38 -19.22 -16.64 -18.07
CA ASP A 38 -17.94 -17.24 -17.68
C ASP A 38 -18.12 -18.54 -16.87
N ALA A 39 -19.14 -18.59 -16.01
CA ALA A 39 -19.49 -19.79 -15.25
C ALA A 39 -19.99 -20.93 -16.17
N TYR A 40 -20.76 -20.59 -17.22
CA TYR A 40 -21.20 -21.55 -18.22
C TYR A 40 -20.01 -22.13 -19.00
N ASN A 41 -19.08 -21.28 -19.45
CA ASN A 41 -17.90 -21.70 -20.20
C ASN A 41 -16.96 -22.59 -19.37
N PHE A 42 -16.78 -22.29 -18.07
CA PHE A 42 -16.01 -23.13 -17.16
C PHE A 42 -16.62 -24.53 -17.00
N LEU A 43 -17.94 -24.62 -16.83
CA LEU A 43 -18.63 -25.91 -16.65
C LEU A 43 -18.56 -26.78 -17.91
N VAL A 44 -18.69 -26.17 -19.09
CA VAL A 44 -18.53 -26.86 -20.38
C VAL A 44 -17.11 -27.39 -20.54
N ASN A 45 -16.09 -26.56 -20.29
CA ASN A 45 -14.69 -26.99 -20.39
C ASN A 45 -14.35 -28.12 -19.40
N TRP A 46 -14.88 -28.06 -18.17
CA TRP A 46 -14.67 -29.10 -17.16
C TRP A 46 -15.33 -30.44 -17.56
N LEU A 47 -16.52 -30.41 -18.18
CA LEU A 47 -17.20 -31.60 -18.69
C LEU A 47 -16.52 -32.17 -19.95
N GLU A 48 -15.97 -31.33 -20.81
CA GLU A 48 -15.14 -31.77 -21.94
C GLU A 48 -13.86 -32.49 -21.49
N MET A 49 -13.28 -32.11 -20.36
CA MET A 49 -12.16 -32.85 -19.76
C MET A 49 -12.55 -34.26 -19.33
N PHE A 50 -13.78 -34.49 -18.86
CA PHE A 50 -14.32 -35.83 -18.55
C PHE A 50 -14.70 -36.65 -19.79
N SER A 51 -15.02 -35.99 -20.91
CA SER A 51 -15.39 -36.61 -22.20
C SER A 51 -14.25 -37.38 -22.88
N GLN A 52 -13.00 -37.19 -22.46
CA GLN A 52 -11.83 -37.89 -23.03
C GLN A 52 -11.86 -39.42 -22.86
N HIS A 53 -12.80 -39.97 -22.08
CA HIS A 53 -13.04 -41.41 -21.93
C HIS A 53 -14.11 -42.02 -22.87
N LYS A 54 -14.54 -41.29 -23.93
CA LYS A 54 -15.34 -41.74 -25.11
C LYS A 54 -16.66 -42.50 -24.87
N THR A 55 -17.20 -42.54 -23.65
CA THR A 55 -18.36 -43.38 -23.30
C THR A 55 -19.63 -42.61 -22.90
N TRP A 56 -19.55 -41.28 -22.81
CA TRP A 56 -20.64 -40.43 -22.31
C TRP A 56 -20.91 -39.23 -23.22
N ASP A 57 -22.19 -38.96 -23.49
CA ASP A 57 -22.68 -37.68 -24.03
C ASP A 57 -23.25 -36.82 -22.89
N PHE A 58 -23.11 -35.49 -22.98
CA PHE A 58 -23.61 -34.56 -21.97
C PHE A 58 -24.41 -33.41 -22.59
N TYR A 59 -25.42 -32.94 -21.85
CA TYR A 59 -26.23 -31.76 -22.17
C TYR A 59 -26.31 -30.85 -20.94
N VAL A 60 -26.04 -29.56 -21.13
CA VAL A 60 -26.08 -28.54 -20.06
C VAL A 60 -27.18 -27.53 -20.38
N SER A 61 -28.10 -27.30 -19.45
CA SER A 61 -29.06 -26.18 -19.52
C SER A 61 -28.94 -25.30 -18.27
N GLY A 62 -28.96 -23.98 -18.46
CA GLY A 62 -28.89 -22.99 -17.38
C GLY A 62 -30.20 -22.24 -17.21
N GLU A 63 -30.65 -22.07 -15.97
CA GLU A 63 -31.76 -21.18 -15.60
C GLU A 63 -31.27 -20.14 -14.59
N SER A 64 -31.59 -18.85 -14.83
CA SER A 64 -31.29 -17.75 -13.91
C SER A 64 -32.54 -17.39 -13.09
N TYR A 65 -32.44 -17.47 -11.77
CA TYR A 65 -33.52 -17.04 -10.87
C TYR A 65 -33.20 -15.70 -10.23
N ALA A 66 -34.04 -14.69 -10.47
CA ALA A 66 -33.95 -13.37 -9.82
C ALA A 66 -34.64 -13.43 -8.44
N GLY A 67 -33.89 -13.84 -7.41
CA GLY A 67 -34.31 -13.81 -6.00
C GLY A 67 -33.61 -12.70 -5.21
N HIS A 68 -34.30 -12.16 -4.20
CA HIS A 68 -34.04 -10.85 -3.59
C HIS A 68 -32.66 -10.54 -2.98
N TYR A 69 -31.70 -11.46 -2.89
CA TYR A 69 -30.37 -11.13 -2.32
C TYR A 69 -29.16 -11.87 -2.93
N VAL A 70 -29.33 -12.81 -3.87
CA VAL A 70 -28.22 -13.50 -4.56
C VAL A 70 -28.73 -14.01 -5.92
N PRO A 71 -28.08 -13.73 -7.07
CA PRO A 71 -28.40 -14.40 -8.32
C PRO A 71 -28.03 -15.89 -8.18
N GLN A 72 -29.02 -16.77 -8.25
CA GLN A 72 -28.77 -18.22 -8.28
C GLN A 72 -28.74 -18.66 -9.73
N LEU A 73 -27.57 -19.16 -10.16
CA LEU A 73 -27.44 -19.89 -11.41
C LEU A 73 -27.58 -21.38 -11.08
N ALA A 74 -28.65 -21.99 -11.58
CA ALA A 74 -28.86 -23.43 -11.49
C ALA A 74 -28.52 -24.04 -12.84
N TYR A 75 -27.49 -24.88 -12.87
CA TYR A 75 -27.14 -25.66 -14.06
C TYR A 75 -27.64 -27.09 -13.88
N THR A 76 -28.41 -27.56 -14.85
CA THR A 76 -28.79 -28.97 -14.95
C THR A 76 -27.89 -29.63 -15.96
N VAL A 77 -27.16 -30.65 -15.52
CA VAL A 77 -26.31 -31.47 -16.38
C VAL A 77 -26.96 -32.85 -16.51
N LEU A 78 -27.24 -33.24 -17.74
CA LEU A 78 -27.69 -34.56 -18.13
C LEU A 78 -26.52 -35.36 -18.70
N LEU A 79 -26.21 -36.49 -18.09
CA LEU A 79 -25.18 -37.42 -18.56
C LEU A 79 -25.85 -38.68 -19.12
N ASN A 80 -25.48 -39.08 -20.34
CA ASN A 80 -25.98 -40.27 -21.01
C ASN A 80 -24.83 -41.22 -21.36
N ASN A 81 -24.88 -42.46 -20.85
CA ASN A 81 -23.90 -43.50 -21.15
C ASN A 81 -24.31 -44.29 -22.40
N LYS A 82 -23.44 -44.36 -23.41
CA LYS A 82 -23.74 -45.05 -24.68
C LYS A 82 -23.84 -46.58 -24.56
N ASN A 83 -23.39 -47.17 -23.46
CA ASN A 83 -23.26 -48.62 -23.31
C ASN A 83 -24.36 -49.29 -22.47
N THR A 84 -25.36 -48.54 -21.99
CA THR A 84 -26.47 -49.10 -21.18
C THR A 84 -27.79 -48.43 -21.56
N GLU A 85 -28.80 -49.23 -21.93
CA GLU A 85 -30.16 -48.71 -22.15
C GLU A 85 -30.74 -48.14 -20.83
N GLN A 86 -30.85 -46.81 -20.79
CA GLN A 86 -31.57 -45.98 -19.81
C GLN A 86 -31.04 -45.94 -18.37
N GLN A 87 -29.97 -45.16 -18.16
CA GLN A 87 -29.75 -44.47 -16.88
C GLN A 87 -29.33 -43.01 -17.14
N TYR A 88 -30.27 -42.07 -16.95
CA TYR A 88 -29.96 -40.65 -16.91
C TYR A 88 -29.58 -40.26 -15.48
N LEU A 89 -28.34 -39.80 -15.28
CA LEU A 89 -27.92 -39.24 -13.99
C LEU A 89 -28.20 -37.73 -14.02
N HIS A 90 -29.13 -37.28 -13.18
CA HIS A 90 -29.42 -35.86 -13.00
C HIS A 90 -28.52 -35.29 -11.90
N LEU A 91 -27.57 -34.42 -12.27
CA LEU A 91 -26.88 -33.55 -11.32
C LEU A 91 -27.47 -32.14 -11.39
N ARG A 92 -27.95 -31.64 -10.25
CA ARG A 92 -28.22 -30.22 -10.03
C ARG A 92 -27.03 -29.63 -9.29
N LEU A 93 -26.25 -28.80 -9.97
CA LEU A 93 -25.24 -27.97 -9.34
C LEU A 93 -25.85 -26.60 -9.03
N LEU A 94 -25.95 -26.30 -7.73
CA LEU A 94 -26.20 -24.96 -7.23
C LEU A 94 -24.84 -24.31 -7.00
N THR A 95 -24.37 -23.52 -7.96
CA THR A 95 -23.21 -22.67 -7.75
C THR A 95 -23.67 -21.42 -7.02
N LEU A 96 -23.42 -21.38 -5.71
CA LEU A 96 -23.37 -20.13 -4.96
C LEU A 96 -22.10 -19.41 -5.40
N CYS A 97 -22.21 -18.52 -6.39
CA CYS A 97 -21.18 -17.52 -6.64
C CYS A 97 -21.15 -16.59 -5.42
N ASN A 98 -20.33 -16.93 -4.43
CA ASN A 98 -19.87 -15.95 -3.46
C ASN A 98 -19.05 -14.93 -4.24
N PHE A 99 -19.62 -13.75 -4.45
CA PHE A 99 -18.85 -12.57 -4.82
C PHE A 99 -17.85 -12.31 -3.68
N CYS A 100 -16.64 -12.87 -3.79
CA CYS A 100 -15.52 -12.46 -2.95
C CYS A 100 -14.97 -11.16 -3.53
N ASN A 101 -15.52 -10.02 -3.11
CA ASN A 101 -14.70 -8.82 -3.00
C ASN A 101 -13.74 -9.08 -1.83
N ALA A 102 -12.64 -9.78 -2.09
CA ALA A 102 -11.63 -9.99 -1.07
C ALA A 102 -10.97 -8.64 -0.80
N ASN A 103 -11.13 -8.14 0.43
CA ASN A 103 -10.47 -6.93 0.88
C ASN A 103 -8.95 -7.17 0.89
N HIS A 104 -8.22 -6.18 0.41
CA HIS A 104 -6.77 -6.06 0.37
C HIS A 104 -6.02 -6.67 1.60
N SER A 105 -6.48 -6.46 2.82
CA SER A 105 -5.91 -7.10 4.03
C SER A 105 -5.88 -8.64 4.03
N ILE A 106 -6.83 -9.29 3.33
CA ILE A 106 -6.92 -10.75 3.24
C ILE A 106 -5.73 -11.26 2.44
N TYR A 107 -5.29 -10.50 1.45
CA TYR A 107 -4.08 -10.81 0.69
C TYR A 107 -2.81 -10.60 1.53
N LEU A 108 -2.77 -9.62 2.46
CA LEU A 108 -1.68 -9.50 3.44
C LEU A 108 -1.56 -10.77 4.25
N HIS A 109 -2.69 -11.20 4.81
CA HIS A 109 -2.72 -12.37 5.66
C HIS A 109 -2.25 -13.60 4.90
N ARG A 110 -2.63 -13.73 3.62
CA ARG A 110 -2.12 -14.78 2.72
C ARG A 110 -0.62 -14.66 2.45
N LEU A 111 -0.08 -13.46 2.21
CA LEU A 111 1.35 -13.23 2.04
C LEU A 111 2.12 -13.64 3.30
N LEU A 112 1.70 -13.15 4.46
CA LEU A 112 2.32 -13.46 5.75
C LEU A 112 2.24 -14.96 6.05
N LYS A 113 1.11 -15.61 5.74
CA LYS A 113 0.93 -17.05 5.86
C LYS A 113 1.85 -17.83 4.92
N SER A 114 1.99 -17.39 3.67
CA SER A 114 2.93 -17.96 2.69
C SER A 114 4.38 -17.88 3.19
N ARG A 115 4.80 -16.74 3.73
CA ARG A 115 6.14 -16.57 4.31
C ARG A 115 6.39 -17.47 5.52
N ARG A 116 5.35 -17.77 6.30
CA ARG A 116 5.42 -18.68 7.45
C ARG A 116 5.47 -20.16 7.07
N SER A 117 4.76 -20.56 6.02
CA SER A 117 4.66 -21.98 5.62
C SER A 117 5.93 -22.51 4.97
N HIS A 118 6.72 -21.63 4.38
CA HIS A 118 8.05 -21.95 3.89
C HIS A 118 9.00 -21.77 5.07
N ASN A 119 9.46 -22.87 5.69
CA ASN A 119 10.58 -22.88 6.63
C ASN A 119 11.85 -22.35 5.93
N PHE A 120 11.90 -21.05 5.65
CA PHE A 120 13.09 -20.42 5.15
C PHE A 120 14.17 -20.58 6.23
N PRO A 121 15.38 -21.05 5.87
CA PRO A 121 16.48 -21.03 6.81
C PRO A 121 16.63 -19.62 7.35
N LEU A 122 16.88 -19.48 8.66
CA LEU A 122 17.20 -18.21 9.34
C LEU A 122 17.91 -17.28 8.36
N THR A 123 17.17 -16.34 7.80
CA THR A 123 17.71 -15.45 6.79
C THR A 123 18.80 -14.64 7.46
N ASP A 124 20.00 -14.64 6.88
CA ASP A 124 21.06 -13.72 7.25
C ASP A 124 20.45 -12.33 7.44
N SER A 125 20.81 -11.67 8.54
CA SER A 125 20.36 -10.30 8.79
C SER A 125 20.67 -9.42 7.58
N TRP A 126 19.85 -8.39 7.32
CA TRP A 126 20.09 -7.47 6.20
C TRP A 126 21.54 -6.93 6.18
N ALA A 127 22.12 -6.73 7.37
CA ALA A 127 23.52 -6.36 7.52
C ALA A 127 24.48 -7.44 6.98
N GLN A 128 24.26 -8.71 7.30
CA GLN A 128 25.06 -9.84 6.80
C GLN A 128 24.90 -10.04 5.28
N LEU A 129 23.67 -9.94 4.76
CA LEU A 129 23.40 -10.01 3.31
C LEU A 129 24.13 -8.90 2.53
N GLN A 130 24.28 -7.72 3.14
CA GLN A 130 25.01 -6.63 2.53
C GLN A 130 26.52 -6.69 2.79
N GLU A 131 27.00 -7.14 3.95
CA GLU A 131 28.43 -7.24 4.25
C GLU A 131 29.16 -8.29 3.38
N THR A 132 28.48 -9.37 3.01
CA THR A 132 29.03 -10.43 2.14
C THR A 132 29.09 -10.05 0.65
N ARG A 133 28.45 -8.96 0.25
CA ARG A 133 28.42 -8.49 -1.15
C ARG A 133 29.65 -7.64 -1.47
N GLU A 134 30.41 -8.05 -2.49
CA GLU A 134 31.45 -7.21 -3.07
C GLU A 134 30.88 -5.86 -3.54
N TYR A 135 31.66 -4.80 -3.37
CA TYR A 135 31.28 -3.47 -3.80
C TYR A 135 31.23 -3.41 -5.33
N SER A 136 30.09 -2.99 -5.87
CA SER A 136 29.93 -2.67 -7.29
C SER A 136 29.64 -1.18 -7.45
N PRO A 137 30.33 -0.46 -8.36
CA PRO A 137 30.00 0.93 -8.66
C PRO A 137 28.53 1.08 -9.10
N VAL A 138 27.86 2.10 -8.56
CA VAL A 138 26.49 2.45 -8.97
C VAL A 138 26.50 2.93 -10.41
N TYR A 139 25.52 2.52 -11.20
CA TYR A 139 25.30 3.07 -12.53
C TYR A 139 24.90 4.55 -12.41
N VAL A 140 25.62 5.44 -13.10
CA VAL A 140 25.29 6.87 -13.19
C VAL A 140 25.23 7.25 -14.67
N ALA A 141 24.04 7.62 -15.14
CA ALA A 141 23.84 8.11 -16.49
C ALA A 141 24.16 9.62 -16.59
N PRO A 142 24.46 10.16 -17.78
CA PRO A 142 24.49 11.61 -17.99
C PRO A 142 23.11 12.23 -17.68
N GLN A 143 23.07 13.21 -16.78
CA GLN A 143 21.82 13.84 -16.32
C GLN A 143 21.68 15.33 -16.71
N ASP A 144 22.72 15.92 -17.30
CA ASP A 144 22.77 17.35 -17.60
C ASP A 144 21.59 17.78 -18.50
N GLY A 145 20.86 18.80 -18.04
CA GLY A 145 19.72 19.37 -18.77
C GLY A 145 18.40 18.58 -18.67
N LEU A 146 18.41 17.34 -18.17
CA LEU A 146 17.21 16.50 -18.10
C LEU A 146 16.18 16.98 -17.06
N MET A 147 16.61 17.74 -16.05
CA MET A 147 15.69 18.37 -15.07
C MET A 147 14.61 19.22 -15.75
N GLN A 148 14.98 20.00 -16.78
CA GLN A 148 14.02 20.87 -17.47
C GLN A 148 13.06 20.08 -18.37
N VAL A 149 13.49 18.91 -18.84
CA VAL A 149 12.64 18.00 -19.63
C VAL A 149 11.55 17.39 -18.75
N ASP A 150 11.87 17.11 -17.49
CA ASP A 150 10.91 16.54 -16.53
C ASP A 150 9.92 17.58 -15.98
N LYS A 151 10.11 18.89 -16.24
CA LYS A 151 9.25 19.94 -15.69
C LYS A 151 7.81 19.81 -16.19
N ILE A 152 6.85 19.90 -15.29
CA ILE A 152 5.42 19.89 -15.60
C ILE A 152 4.91 21.32 -15.52
N ASP A 153 4.49 21.89 -16.66
CA ASP A 153 3.91 23.23 -16.70
C ASP A 153 2.56 23.28 -15.96
N LYS A 154 1.67 22.33 -16.26
CA LYS A 154 0.35 22.20 -15.63
C LYS A 154 -0.20 20.79 -15.82
N LEU A 155 -0.69 20.18 -14.75
CA LEU A 155 -1.47 18.95 -14.86
C LEU A 155 -2.89 19.25 -15.39
N PRO A 156 -3.49 18.37 -16.22
CA PRO A 156 -4.88 18.52 -16.64
C PRO A 156 -5.82 18.66 -15.44
N GLY A 157 -6.75 19.62 -15.49
CA GLY A 157 -7.69 19.84 -14.40
C GLY A 157 -7.10 20.42 -13.11
N GLN A 158 -5.79 20.74 -13.07
CA GLN A 158 -5.14 21.44 -11.96
C GLN A 158 -5.73 22.85 -11.75
N PRO A 159 -5.92 23.30 -10.49
CA PRO A 159 -6.27 24.68 -10.19
C PRO A 159 -5.27 25.69 -10.77
N ASP A 160 -5.75 26.89 -11.09
CA ASP A 160 -4.89 28.00 -11.52
C ASP A 160 -4.06 28.56 -10.35
N ASN A 161 -2.95 29.24 -10.67
CA ASN A 161 -2.04 29.91 -9.72
C ASN A 161 -1.38 28.96 -8.70
N VAL A 162 -0.81 27.87 -9.20
CA VAL A 162 0.06 27.02 -8.39
C VAL A 162 1.40 27.70 -8.14
N ASP A 163 1.82 27.68 -6.89
CA ASP A 163 2.91 28.46 -6.29
C ASP A 163 4.16 27.61 -6.01
N PHE A 164 4.30 26.49 -6.70
CA PHE A 164 5.45 25.59 -6.62
C PHE A 164 5.76 24.96 -7.97
N ASP A 165 7.02 24.60 -8.18
CA ASP A 165 7.43 23.82 -9.34
C ASP A 165 7.18 22.32 -9.09
N GLN A 166 6.85 21.60 -10.17
CA GLN A 166 6.61 20.17 -10.16
C GLN A 166 7.25 19.50 -11.38
N TYR A 167 7.71 18.27 -11.18
CA TYR A 167 8.49 17.50 -12.15
C TYR A 167 8.02 16.05 -12.14
N ALA A 168 8.02 15.40 -13.29
CA ALA A 168 7.86 13.95 -13.38
C ALA A 168 8.66 13.38 -14.54
N GLY A 169 9.02 12.12 -14.42
CA GLY A 169 9.72 11.41 -15.47
C GLY A 169 10.34 10.14 -14.96
N TYR A 170 11.33 9.66 -15.70
CA TYR A 170 12.01 8.40 -15.41
C TYR A 170 13.48 8.59 -15.08
N ILE A 171 13.95 7.79 -14.14
CA ILE A 171 15.37 7.54 -13.91
C ILE A 171 15.66 6.08 -14.23
N THR A 172 16.55 5.85 -15.20
CA THR A 172 17.03 4.50 -15.53
C THR A 172 17.92 3.98 -14.40
N VAL A 173 17.58 2.82 -13.84
CA VAL A 173 18.32 2.17 -12.75
C VAL A 173 19.11 0.95 -13.24
N ASP A 174 18.67 0.32 -14.33
CA ASP A 174 19.40 -0.74 -15.01
C ASP A 174 19.28 -0.59 -16.53
N PRO A 175 20.32 -0.10 -17.23
CA PRO A 175 20.26 0.08 -18.67
C PRO A 175 20.25 -1.25 -19.46
N GLN A 176 20.75 -2.35 -18.89
CA GLN A 176 20.77 -3.66 -19.57
C GLN A 176 19.38 -4.28 -19.57
N ALA A 177 18.67 -4.19 -18.44
CA ALA A 177 17.27 -4.59 -18.35
C ALA A 177 16.29 -3.55 -18.94
N GLY A 178 16.79 -2.36 -19.29
CA GLY A 178 15.92 -1.22 -19.64
C GLY A 178 15.00 -0.80 -18.51
N ARG A 179 15.39 -1.09 -17.25
CA ARG A 179 14.60 -0.84 -16.05
C ARG A 179 14.71 0.62 -15.64
N ALA A 180 13.56 1.27 -15.48
CA ALA A 180 13.46 2.66 -15.09
C ALA A 180 12.32 2.88 -14.09
N LEU A 181 12.60 3.70 -13.08
CA LEU A 181 11.62 4.06 -12.06
C LEU A 181 11.04 5.45 -12.34
N PHE A 182 9.72 5.53 -12.28
CA PHE A 182 8.96 6.78 -12.38
C PHE A 182 8.97 7.52 -11.04
N TYR A 183 9.03 8.85 -11.11
CA TYR A 183 8.84 9.71 -9.96
C TYR A 183 7.95 10.90 -10.28
N TYR A 184 7.27 11.40 -9.26
CA TYR A 184 6.67 12.73 -9.22
C TYR A 184 7.35 13.53 -8.10
N PHE A 185 7.86 14.71 -8.42
CA PHE A 185 8.54 15.59 -7.47
C PHE A 185 7.86 16.94 -7.41
N VAL A 186 7.66 17.44 -6.19
CA VAL A 186 7.06 18.75 -5.94
C VAL A 186 7.94 19.55 -5.00
N GLU A 187 8.24 20.77 -5.40
CA GLU A 187 8.95 21.69 -4.53
C GLU A 187 8.02 22.23 -3.44
N SER A 188 8.66 22.76 -2.39
CA SER A 188 7.94 23.49 -1.36
C SER A 188 7.49 24.85 -1.89
N PRO A 189 6.21 25.26 -1.73
CA PRO A 189 5.74 26.55 -2.22
C PRO A 189 6.44 27.75 -1.57
N ALA A 190 6.91 27.56 -0.34
CA ALA A 190 7.72 28.53 0.38
C ALA A 190 9.06 27.89 0.75
N ASN A 191 10.15 28.63 0.57
CA ASN A 191 11.48 28.22 1.00
C ASN A 191 11.96 26.88 0.40
N SER A 192 11.62 26.56 -0.87
CA SER A 192 12.11 25.34 -1.56
C SER A 192 13.63 25.19 -1.51
N SER A 193 14.35 26.33 -1.56
CA SER A 193 15.80 26.40 -1.49
C SER A 193 16.39 26.14 -0.09
N THR A 194 15.60 26.05 0.97
CA THR A 194 16.07 25.72 2.34
C THR A 194 15.39 24.48 2.93
N ASN A 195 14.12 24.22 2.59
CA ASN A 195 13.34 23.11 3.14
C ASN A 195 13.94 21.74 2.80
N PRO A 196 13.81 20.74 3.69
CA PRO A 196 14.41 19.41 3.53
C PRO A 196 13.87 18.68 2.29
N LEU A 197 14.60 17.65 1.85
CA LEU A 197 14.17 16.72 0.82
C LEU A 197 13.60 15.46 1.48
N VAL A 198 12.38 15.08 1.09
CA VAL A 198 11.66 13.93 1.64
C VAL A 198 11.31 12.98 0.51
N LEU A 199 11.76 11.73 0.62
CA LEU A 199 11.29 10.63 -0.22
C LEU A 199 10.06 9.99 0.43
N TRP A 200 9.01 9.75 -0.35
CA TRP A 200 7.82 9.00 0.04
C TRP A 200 7.71 7.69 -0.75
N LEU A 201 7.45 6.60 -0.02
CA LEU A 201 7.25 5.25 -0.54
C LEU A 201 5.93 4.66 0.00
N ASN A 202 4.97 4.38 -0.85
CA ASN A 202 3.86 3.49 -0.49
C ASN A 202 4.35 2.03 -0.44
N GLY A 203 3.50 1.15 0.11
CA GLY A 203 3.79 -0.26 0.33
C GLY A 203 3.23 -1.20 -0.75
N GLY A 204 2.27 -2.05 -0.34
CA GLY A 204 1.72 -3.15 -1.13
C GLY A 204 2.19 -4.52 -0.61
N PRO A 205 3.32 -5.09 -1.08
CA PRO A 205 4.28 -4.53 -2.04
C PRO A 205 3.67 -4.32 -3.43
N GLY A 206 4.07 -3.25 -4.12
CA GLY A 206 3.65 -3.01 -5.51
C GLY A 206 2.62 -1.89 -5.69
N CYS A 207 2.35 -1.08 -4.67
CA CYS A 207 1.40 0.02 -4.76
C CYS A 207 2.08 1.36 -5.08
N SER A 208 1.40 2.19 -5.86
CA SER A 208 1.92 3.44 -6.39
C SER A 208 2.06 4.52 -5.32
N SER A 209 3.28 5.06 -5.18
CA SER A 209 3.55 6.26 -4.40
C SER A 209 2.94 7.53 -4.98
N PHE A 210 2.68 7.54 -6.30
CA PHE A 210 2.07 8.68 -6.97
C PHE A 210 0.54 8.65 -6.85
N GLY A 211 -0.08 7.48 -7.05
CA GLY A 211 -1.51 7.26 -6.88
C GLY A 211 -1.96 7.50 -5.45
N TYR A 212 -1.54 6.66 -4.50
CA TYR A 212 -1.92 6.82 -3.10
C TYR A 212 -1.25 8.06 -2.49
N GLY A 213 0.08 8.04 -2.39
CA GLY A 213 0.84 9.10 -1.73
C GLY A 213 0.54 10.51 -2.26
N ALA A 214 0.72 10.74 -3.56
CA ALA A 214 0.59 12.09 -4.11
C ALA A 214 -0.87 12.49 -4.33
N MET A 215 -1.70 11.62 -4.92
CA MET A 215 -3.06 11.98 -5.38
C MET A 215 -4.17 11.69 -4.35
N GLU A 216 -3.89 10.93 -3.29
CA GLU A 216 -4.89 10.57 -2.27
C GLU A 216 -4.51 10.96 -0.83
N GLU A 217 -3.22 11.01 -0.51
CA GLU A 217 -2.75 11.10 0.88
C GLU A 217 -2.07 12.42 1.27
N LEU A 218 -0.95 12.80 0.65
CA LEU A 218 -0.11 13.89 1.19
C LEU A 218 0.50 14.80 0.13
N GLY A 219 0.31 14.50 -1.14
CA GLY A 219 0.69 15.40 -2.22
C GLY A 219 -0.17 16.67 -2.29
N PRO A 220 0.22 17.61 -3.16
CA PRO A 220 -0.37 18.95 -3.23
C PRO A 220 -1.78 18.98 -3.83
N PHE A 221 -2.20 17.90 -4.49
CA PHE A 221 -3.49 17.80 -5.15
C PHE A 221 -4.22 16.52 -4.77
N ARG A 222 -5.53 16.57 -4.99
CA ARG A 222 -6.45 15.44 -4.92
C ARG A 222 -7.30 15.37 -6.16
N VAL A 223 -7.65 14.16 -6.56
CA VAL A 223 -8.55 13.94 -7.70
C VAL A 223 -10.00 14.12 -7.25
N ASN A 224 -10.77 14.96 -7.97
CA ASN A 224 -12.20 15.09 -7.74
C ASN A 224 -12.95 13.83 -8.21
N SER A 225 -14.18 13.66 -7.74
CA SER A 225 -15.02 12.51 -8.11
C SER A 225 -15.38 12.43 -9.59
N ASP A 226 -15.09 13.47 -10.39
CA ASP A 226 -15.25 13.44 -11.84
C ASP A 226 -14.10 12.69 -12.55
N GLY A 227 -13.02 12.35 -11.82
CA GLY A 227 -11.82 11.71 -12.35
C GLY A 227 -11.04 12.60 -13.34
N ARG A 228 -11.33 13.90 -13.41
CA ARG A 228 -10.80 14.79 -14.45
C ARG A 228 -10.18 16.06 -13.89
N THR A 229 -10.71 16.54 -12.77
CA THR A 229 -10.24 17.78 -12.14
C THR A 229 -9.51 17.49 -10.84
N LEU A 230 -8.60 18.38 -10.49
CA LEU A 230 -7.85 18.32 -9.25
C LEU A 230 -8.30 19.45 -8.31
N PHE A 231 -8.20 19.22 -7.00
CA PHE A 231 -8.32 20.26 -5.99
C PHE A 231 -7.09 20.31 -5.10
N ARG A 232 -6.76 21.51 -4.60
CA ARG A 232 -5.56 21.74 -3.78
C ARG A 232 -5.70 21.10 -2.39
N ASN A 233 -4.66 20.43 -1.95
CA ASN A 233 -4.55 19.92 -0.60
C ASN A 233 -3.85 20.95 0.31
N ASN A 234 -4.63 21.62 1.15
CA ASN A 234 -4.10 22.64 2.07
C ASN A 234 -3.22 22.04 3.19
N TYR A 235 -3.18 20.72 3.33
CA TYR A 235 -2.38 20.00 4.32
C TYR A 235 -1.26 19.16 3.68
N ALA A 236 -0.94 19.43 2.42
CA ALA A 236 0.10 18.72 1.69
C ALA A 236 1.46 18.82 2.39
N TRP A 237 2.24 17.74 2.36
CA TRP A 237 3.55 17.71 3.01
C TRP A 237 4.57 18.61 2.33
N ASN A 238 4.35 18.96 1.06
CA ASN A 238 5.21 19.94 0.39
C ASN A 238 5.10 21.35 0.99
N ASN A 239 4.13 21.62 1.86
CA ASN A 239 4.10 22.85 2.66
C ASN A 239 5.31 23.00 3.60
N VAL A 240 6.02 21.91 3.93
CA VAL A 240 7.16 21.90 4.86
C VAL A 240 8.40 21.18 4.33
N ALA A 241 8.36 20.67 3.10
CA ALA A 241 9.43 19.89 2.47
C ALA A 241 9.37 19.97 0.94
N ASN A 242 10.45 19.58 0.27
CA ASN A 242 10.43 19.18 -1.14
C ASN A 242 10.21 17.66 -1.16
N VAL A 243 9.21 17.16 -1.90
CA VAL A 243 8.73 15.77 -1.74
C VAL A 243 8.86 15.00 -3.05
N ILE A 244 9.56 13.86 -3.00
CA ILE A 244 9.67 12.89 -4.10
C ILE A 244 8.73 11.73 -3.81
N PHE A 245 7.81 11.45 -4.72
CA PHE A 245 6.98 10.25 -4.73
C PHE A 245 7.57 9.28 -5.74
N LEU A 246 8.16 8.19 -5.26
CA LEU A 246 8.85 7.21 -6.11
C LEU A 246 8.00 5.96 -6.29
N GLU A 247 7.63 5.63 -7.53
CA GLU A 247 6.97 4.35 -7.83
C GLU A 247 8.03 3.24 -7.92
N SER A 248 8.06 2.38 -6.91
CA SER A 248 9.05 1.31 -6.76
C SER A 248 8.37 0.07 -6.16
N PRO A 249 8.74 -1.16 -6.60
CA PRO A 249 9.75 -1.50 -7.61
C PRO A 249 9.29 -1.29 -9.07
N ALA A 250 10.06 -1.78 -10.05
CA ALA A 250 9.65 -1.80 -11.45
C ALA A 250 8.35 -2.60 -11.64
N GLY A 251 7.45 -2.11 -12.49
CA GLY A 251 6.09 -2.64 -12.67
C GLY A 251 5.04 -1.88 -11.87
N VAL A 252 5.42 -1.12 -10.85
CA VAL A 252 4.50 -0.29 -10.07
C VAL A 252 4.13 0.97 -10.85
N GLY A 253 2.83 1.16 -11.09
CA GLY A 253 2.31 2.34 -11.77
C GLY A 253 2.94 2.54 -13.14
N PHE A 254 3.70 3.63 -13.31
CA PHE A 254 4.40 3.95 -14.54
C PHE A 254 5.82 3.37 -14.63
N SER A 255 6.40 2.88 -13.52
CA SER A 255 7.72 2.24 -13.50
C SER A 255 7.72 0.94 -14.30
N TYR A 256 8.80 0.65 -15.03
CA TYR A 256 8.84 -0.50 -15.93
C TYR A 256 10.23 -1.13 -16.06
N SER A 257 10.25 -2.34 -16.62
CA SER A 257 11.43 -3.04 -17.12
C SER A 257 11.14 -3.67 -18.49
N ASN A 258 12.15 -3.78 -19.35
CA ASN A 258 12.04 -4.55 -20.58
C ASN A 258 12.32 -6.05 -20.36
N THR A 259 12.74 -6.43 -19.14
CA THR A 259 13.03 -7.81 -18.74
C THR A 259 11.88 -8.38 -17.91
N SER A 260 11.26 -9.47 -18.38
CA SER A 260 10.11 -10.07 -17.69
C SER A 260 10.46 -10.60 -16.28
N ALA A 261 11.67 -11.14 -16.09
CA ALA A 261 12.13 -11.67 -14.81
C ALA A 261 12.16 -10.60 -13.70
N ASP A 262 12.26 -9.31 -14.04
CA ASP A 262 12.22 -8.23 -13.05
C ASP A 262 10.84 -8.09 -12.39
N TYR A 263 9.78 -8.62 -12.99
CA TYR A 263 8.44 -8.63 -12.38
C TYR A 263 8.23 -9.85 -11.48
N ASP A 264 8.84 -10.98 -11.81
CA ASP A 264 8.63 -12.25 -11.10
C ASP A 264 9.64 -12.51 -9.97
N GLN A 265 10.83 -11.92 -10.07
CA GLN A 265 11.97 -12.21 -9.17
C GLN A 265 12.39 -11.01 -8.30
N THR A 266 11.60 -9.93 -8.33
CA THR A 266 11.87 -8.76 -7.51
C THR A 266 11.65 -9.07 -6.02
N GLY A 267 12.53 -8.52 -5.18
CA GLY A 267 12.40 -8.61 -3.74
C GLY A 267 12.99 -7.38 -3.04
N ASP A 268 12.94 -7.40 -1.72
CA ASP A 268 13.43 -6.32 -0.85
C ASP A 268 14.84 -5.85 -1.24
N THR A 269 15.77 -6.77 -1.48
CA THR A 269 17.16 -6.48 -1.87
C THR A 269 17.27 -5.74 -3.20
N SER A 270 16.61 -6.21 -4.27
CA SER A 270 16.67 -5.52 -5.56
C SER A 270 16.00 -4.15 -5.48
N THR A 271 14.86 -4.08 -4.80
CA THR A 271 14.10 -2.84 -4.57
C THR A 271 14.94 -1.76 -3.89
N ALA A 272 15.66 -2.10 -2.81
CA ALA A 272 16.52 -1.16 -2.10
C ALA A 272 17.72 -0.69 -2.95
N ASN A 273 18.30 -1.57 -3.78
CA ASN A 273 19.42 -1.22 -4.65
C ASN A 273 18.98 -0.31 -5.82
N ASP A 274 17.81 -0.59 -6.40
CA ASP A 274 17.25 0.22 -7.48
C ASP A 274 16.83 1.60 -6.95
N ALA A 275 16.19 1.67 -5.78
CA ALA A 275 15.86 2.94 -5.15
C ALA A 275 17.12 3.76 -4.78
N TYR A 276 18.21 3.10 -4.37
CA TYR A 276 19.49 3.78 -4.15
C TYR A 276 20.08 4.31 -5.47
N THR A 277 20.10 3.49 -6.52
CA THR A 277 20.57 3.89 -7.86
C THR A 277 19.74 5.06 -8.41
N PHE A 278 18.42 5.01 -8.19
CA PHE A 278 17.52 6.11 -8.48
C PHE A 278 17.97 7.39 -7.79
N LEU A 279 18.17 7.37 -6.46
CA LEU A 279 18.54 8.57 -5.70
C LEU A 279 19.88 9.16 -6.15
N VAL A 280 20.88 8.33 -6.42
CA VAL A 280 22.19 8.80 -6.92
C VAL A 280 22.01 9.53 -8.25
N ASN A 281 21.31 8.93 -9.22
CA ASN A 281 21.06 9.57 -10.52
C ASN A 281 20.14 10.80 -10.41
N TRP A 282 19.13 10.74 -9.55
CA TRP A 282 18.21 11.86 -9.32
C TRP A 282 18.96 13.07 -8.75
N LEU A 283 19.90 12.86 -7.81
CA LEU A 283 20.74 13.93 -7.28
C LEU A 283 21.73 14.49 -8.30
N GLU A 284 22.14 13.71 -9.30
CA GLU A 284 22.89 14.25 -10.45
C GLU A 284 21.99 15.11 -11.36
N ARG A 285 20.71 14.74 -11.52
CA ARG A 285 19.71 15.53 -12.29
C ARG A 285 19.29 16.81 -11.57
N PHE A 286 19.17 16.76 -10.25
CA PHE A 286 18.76 17.86 -9.38
C PHE A 286 19.90 18.26 -8.41
N PRO A 287 21.03 18.78 -8.92
CA PRO A 287 22.26 18.98 -8.14
C PRO A 287 22.10 19.94 -6.97
N GLN A 288 21.13 20.86 -7.00
CA GLN A 288 20.82 21.79 -5.92
C GLN A 288 20.35 21.10 -4.63
N TYR A 289 19.99 19.81 -4.68
CA TYR A 289 19.58 19.02 -3.52
C TYR A 289 20.68 18.12 -2.94
N LYS A 290 21.88 18.02 -3.55
CA LYS A 290 22.96 17.11 -3.10
C LYS A 290 23.36 17.29 -1.63
N THR A 291 23.32 18.52 -1.12
CA THR A 291 23.68 18.83 0.26
C THR A 291 22.49 18.91 1.20
N ARG A 292 21.27 18.72 0.68
CA ARG A 292 20.03 18.89 1.44
C ARG A 292 19.91 17.83 2.53
N ASP A 293 19.35 18.23 3.66
CA ASP A 293 18.88 17.28 4.67
C ASP A 293 17.83 16.35 4.04
N PHE A 294 18.14 15.06 4.02
CA PHE A 294 17.35 14.04 3.35
C PHE A 294 16.66 13.12 4.35
N TYR A 295 15.39 12.84 4.12
CA TYR A 295 14.57 11.95 4.93
C TYR A 295 13.87 10.93 4.04
N ILE A 296 13.76 9.70 4.54
CA ILE A 296 12.96 8.65 3.88
C ILE A 296 11.71 8.41 4.71
N THR A 297 10.57 8.49 4.04
CA THR A 297 9.26 8.27 4.64
C THR A 297 8.48 7.26 3.83
N GLY A 298 7.56 6.54 4.47
CA GLY A 298 6.69 5.62 3.76
C GLY A 298 5.65 4.96 4.63
N GLU A 299 4.82 4.13 4.02
CA GLU A 299 3.69 3.48 4.66
C GLU A 299 3.62 1.97 4.37
N SER A 300 2.99 1.20 5.27
CA SER A 300 2.60 -0.18 5.03
C SER A 300 3.82 -1.09 4.82
N TYR A 301 3.90 -1.83 3.71
CA TYR A 301 5.07 -2.63 3.38
C TYR A 301 6.36 -1.79 3.25
N ALA A 302 6.28 -0.46 3.13
CA ALA A 302 7.44 0.41 3.23
C ALA A 302 8.15 0.35 4.60
N GLY A 303 7.54 -0.29 5.61
CA GLY A 303 8.27 -0.73 6.82
C GLY A 303 9.45 -1.65 6.55
N HIS A 304 9.49 -2.33 5.40
CA HIS A 304 10.67 -3.00 4.86
C HIS A 304 11.51 -2.03 4.01
N TYR A 305 10.90 -1.37 3.02
CA TYR A 305 11.63 -0.54 2.05
C TYR A 305 12.45 0.59 2.68
N VAL A 306 11.85 1.34 3.61
CA VAL A 306 12.44 2.53 4.21
C VAL A 306 13.71 2.20 5.01
N PRO A 307 13.69 1.29 6.01
CA PRO A 307 14.92 0.96 6.75
C PRO A 307 15.97 0.25 5.88
N GLN A 308 15.55 -0.58 4.92
CA GLN A 308 16.47 -1.27 4.01
C GLN A 308 17.21 -0.30 3.08
N LEU A 309 16.50 0.69 2.52
CA LEU A 309 17.09 1.77 1.73
C LEU A 309 17.99 2.66 2.60
N ALA A 310 17.56 3.04 3.80
CA ALA A 310 18.36 3.82 4.73
C ALA A 310 19.70 3.13 5.04
N TYR A 311 19.66 1.83 5.33
CA TYR A 311 20.88 1.04 5.54
C TYR A 311 21.77 1.02 4.29
N THR A 312 21.18 0.83 3.11
CA THR A 312 21.90 0.81 1.82
C THR A 312 22.61 2.14 1.57
N ILE A 313 21.97 3.27 1.87
CA ILE A 313 22.58 4.61 1.79
C ILE A 313 23.75 4.73 2.76
N LEU A 314 23.55 4.40 4.04
CA LEU A 314 24.60 4.52 5.06
C LEU A 314 25.82 3.65 4.74
N ARG A 315 25.60 2.46 4.18
CA ARG A 315 26.69 1.59 3.71
C ARG A 315 27.45 2.25 2.56
N ASN A 316 26.75 2.76 1.55
CA ASN A 316 27.41 3.33 0.37
C ASN A 316 28.05 4.70 0.64
N ASN A 317 27.52 5.49 1.58
CA ASN A 317 28.14 6.75 2.03
C ASN A 317 29.55 6.55 2.62
N LYS A 318 29.93 5.33 3.01
CA LYS A 318 31.31 5.03 3.44
C LYS A 318 32.31 5.02 2.28
N ASN A 319 31.84 4.96 1.03
CA ASN A 319 32.68 4.97 -0.16
C ASN A 319 32.89 6.41 -0.63
N THR A 320 34.13 6.91 -0.54
CA THR A 320 34.48 8.31 -0.86
C THR A 320 34.31 8.68 -2.35
N ASN A 321 34.13 7.69 -3.22
CA ASN A 321 34.01 7.88 -4.67
C ASN A 321 32.54 7.90 -5.16
N GLN A 322 31.55 7.94 -4.25
CA GLN A 322 30.13 8.03 -4.58
C GLN A 322 29.50 9.29 -3.99
N THR A 323 28.36 9.71 -4.55
CA THR A 323 27.55 10.81 -4.03
C THR A 323 27.10 10.50 -2.61
N VAL A 324 27.53 11.33 -1.65
CA VAL A 324 27.15 11.20 -0.25
C VAL A 324 25.75 11.77 -0.06
N ILE A 325 24.80 10.94 0.39
CA ILE A 325 23.43 11.36 0.67
C ILE A 325 23.32 11.74 2.15
N ASN A 326 22.96 12.99 2.44
CA ASN A 326 22.86 13.54 3.80
C ASN A 326 21.58 13.08 4.55
N LEU A 327 21.48 11.77 4.81
CA LEU A 327 20.34 11.14 5.50
C LEU A 327 20.27 11.59 6.98
N LYS A 328 19.13 12.16 7.38
CA LYS A 328 18.89 12.69 8.75
C LYS A 328 17.95 11.83 9.59
N GLY A 329 17.01 11.13 8.97
CA GLY A 329 16.06 10.30 9.69
C GLY A 329 15.10 9.58 8.77
N ILE A 330 14.35 8.65 9.35
CA ILE A 330 13.30 7.92 8.63
C ILE A 330 12.00 7.88 9.43
N SER A 331 10.87 7.88 8.73
CA SER A 331 9.55 7.72 9.34
C SER A 331 8.69 6.70 8.59
N ILE A 332 8.02 5.83 9.33
CA ILE A 332 7.15 4.79 8.77
C ILE A 332 5.76 4.85 9.39
N GLY A 333 4.73 4.91 8.53
CA GLY A 333 3.32 4.93 8.90
C GLY A 333 2.68 3.57 8.75
N ASN A 334 1.87 3.15 9.73
CA ASN A 334 1.07 1.91 9.69
C ASN A 334 1.83 0.76 9.02
N ALA A 335 3.05 0.50 9.49
CA ALA A 335 4.06 -0.22 8.72
C ALA A 335 4.21 -1.68 9.13
N VAL A 336 4.41 -2.56 8.14
CA VAL A 336 4.79 -3.96 8.37
C VAL A 336 6.28 -3.98 8.72
N ILE A 337 6.59 -4.36 9.95
CA ILE A 337 7.97 -4.37 10.50
C ILE A 337 8.42 -5.78 10.87
N ASP A 338 7.51 -6.56 11.45
CA ASP A 338 7.75 -7.93 11.90
C ASP A 338 6.49 -8.76 11.68
N ASP A 339 6.63 -9.88 10.97
CA ASP A 339 5.50 -10.72 10.53
C ASP A 339 4.78 -11.38 11.72
N SER A 340 5.51 -11.74 12.79
CA SER A 340 4.93 -12.35 13.99
C SER A 340 4.08 -11.37 14.78
N ALA A 341 4.67 -10.20 15.06
CA ALA A 341 4.02 -9.06 15.69
C ALA A 341 2.79 -8.62 14.90
N MET A 342 2.89 -8.62 13.56
CA MET A 342 1.79 -8.28 12.66
C MET A 342 0.57 -9.16 12.89
N ALA A 343 0.67 -10.48 12.68
CA ALA A 343 -0.53 -11.31 12.78
C ALA A 343 -1.09 -11.39 14.20
N ARG A 344 -0.23 -11.36 15.23
CA ARG A 344 -0.69 -11.33 16.62
C ARG A 344 -1.48 -10.05 16.90
N GLY A 345 -0.94 -8.90 16.47
CA GLY A 345 -1.59 -7.61 16.60
C GLY A 345 -2.90 -7.52 15.80
N PHE A 346 -2.95 -8.12 14.62
CA PHE A 346 -4.12 -8.19 13.75
C PHE A 346 -5.32 -8.85 14.42
N PHE A 347 -5.15 -10.06 14.95
CA PHE A 347 -6.26 -10.77 15.62
C PHE A 347 -6.65 -10.15 16.97
N ASP A 348 -5.68 -9.62 17.74
CA ASP A 348 -5.99 -8.83 18.93
C ASP A 348 -6.81 -7.57 18.61
N HIS A 349 -6.50 -6.91 17.49
CA HIS A 349 -7.21 -5.71 17.07
C HIS A 349 -8.68 -6.01 16.78
N PHE A 350 -8.97 -7.05 16.00
CA PHE A 350 -10.34 -7.44 15.70
C PHE A 350 -11.15 -7.80 16.94
N TRP A 351 -10.56 -8.56 17.86
CA TRP A 351 -11.21 -8.90 19.12
C TRP A 351 -11.48 -7.67 19.99
N THR A 352 -10.45 -6.84 20.24
CA THR A 352 -10.59 -5.63 21.07
C THR A 352 -11.57 -4.60 20.51
N HIS A 353 -11.91 -4.68 19.21
CA HIS A 353 -12.86 -3.80 18.53
C HIS A 353 -14.22 -4.48 18.29
N ALA A 354 -14.46 -5.63 18.93
CA ALA A 354 -15.70 -6.39 18.87
C ALA A 354 -16.09 -6.86 17.46
N LEU A 355 -15.09 -7.09 16.60
CA LEU A 355 -15.26 -7.68 15.28
C LEU A 355 -15.11 -9.21 15.30
N ASN A 356 -14.42 -9.75 16.30
CA ASN A 356 -14.31 -11.19 16.51
C ASN A 356 -14.81 -11.60 17.90
N SER A 357 -15.34 -12.82 17.99
CA SER A 357 -15.84 -13.39 19.24
C SER A 357 -14.72 -13.85 20.17
N ASP A 358 -15.02 -13.93 21.48
CA ASP A 358 -14.08 -14.47 22.49
C ASP A 358 -13.65 -15.91 22.16
N GLU A 359 -14.55 -16.71 21.59
CA GLU A 359 -14.27 -18.09 21.16
C GLU A 359 -13.23 -18.11 20.03
N THR A 360 -13.42 -17.24 19.03
CA THR A 360 -12.52 -17.14 17.88
C THR A 360 -11.15 -16.64 18.31
N HIS A 361 -11.08 -15.56 19.09
CA HIS A 361 -9.81 -15.05 19.63
C HIS A 361 -9.09 -16.09 20.47
N LYS A 362 -9.79 -16.75 21.41
CA LYS A 362 -9.21 -17.81 22.23
C LYS A 362 -8.69 -18.98 21.39
N GLY A 363 -9.43 -19.38 20.37
CA GLY A 363 -9.02 -20.43 19.44
C GLY A 363 -7.71 -20.09 18.72
N ILE A 364 -7.63 -18.89 18.14
CA ILE A 364 -6.42 -18.40 17.48
C ILE A 364 -5.22 -18.42 18.44
N PHE A 365 -5.35 -17.83 19.63
CA PHE A 365 -4.25 -17.73 20.58
C PHE A 365 -3.91 -19.06 21.29
N THR A 366 -4.73 -20.10 21.11
CA THR A 366 -4.45 -21.46 21.59
C THR A 366 -3.75 -22.29 20.52
N PHE A 367 -4.16 -22.19 19.25
CA PHE A 367 -3.76 -23.13 18.20
C PHE A 367 -2.75 -22.56 17.19
N CYS A 368 -2.59 -21.23 17.11
CA CYS A 368 -1.66 -20.58 16.20
C CYS A 368 -0.30 -20.29 16.86
N ASP A 369 0.77 -20.84 16.27
CA ASP A 369 2.14 -20.47 16.64
C ASP A 369 2.61 -19.28 15.79
N PHE A 370 2.53 -18.09 16.37
CA PHE A 370 2.98 -16.85 15.72
C PHE A 370 4.49 -16.75 15.56
N VAL A 371 5.30 -17.54 16.29
CA VAL A 371 6.75 -17.41 16.34
C VAL A 371 7.41 -18.34 15.31
N ASN A 372 7.05 -19.62 15.32
CA ASN A 372 7.66 -20.60 14.42
C ASN A 372 6.87 -20.83 13.12
N GLY A 373 5.71 -20.20 12.96
CA GLY A 373 4.96 -20.19 11.70
C GLY A 373 4.24 -21.49 11.35
N THR A 374 4.29 -22.53 12.19
CA THR A 374 3.50 -23.75 12.03
C THR A 374 2.01 -23.48 12.22
N ALA A 375 1.25 -23.48 11.13
CA ALA A 375 -0.20 -23.40 11.15
C ALA A 375 -0.80 -24.81 11.31
N SER A 376 -1.33 -25.13 12.49
CA SER A 376 -2.16 -26.32 12.67
C SER A 376 -3.47 -26.17 11.90
N GLU A 377 -4.12 -27.27 11.47
CA GLU A 377 -5.46 -27.20 10.84
C GLU A 377 -6.47 -26.43 11.71
N ASN A 378 -6.35 -26.56 13.03
CA ASN A 378 -7.16 -25.80 13.98
C ASN A 378 -6.88 -24.30 13.91
N CYS A 379 -5.61 -23.89 13.82
CA CYS A 379 -5.26 -22.48 13.61
C CYS A 379 -5.91 -21.94 12.35
N GLU A 380 -5.76 -22.64 11.21
CA GLU A 380 -6.33 -22.18 9.94
C GLU A 380 -7.86 -22.05 10.00
N SER A 381 -8.52 -22.99 10.67
CA SER A 381 -9.97 -22.95 10.89
C SER A 381 -10.39 -21.70 11.67
N PHE A 382 -9.67 -21.36 12.76
CA PHE A 382 -9.97 -20.19 13.56
C PHE A 382 -9.59 -18.87 12.86
N GLU A 383 -8.51 -18.83 12.07
CA GLU A 383 -8.19 -17.68 11.21
C GLU A 383 -9.31 -17.43 10.20
N GLN A 384 -9.80 -18.48 9.53
CA GLN A 384 -10.92 -18.34 8.59
C GLN A 384 -12.20 -17.90 9.29
N LYS A 385 -12.47 -18.41 10.51
CA LYS A 385 -13.60 -17.97 11.33
C LYS A 385 -13.49 -16.48 11.66
N SER A 386 -12.29 -16.01 12.04
CA SER A 386 -12.02 -14.59 12.29
C SER A 386 -12.31 -13.73 11.06
N ILE A 387 -11.86 -14.12 9.87
CA ILE A 387 -12.14 -13.38 8.63
C ILE A 387 -13.64 -13.36 8.32
N ASN A 388 -14.36 -14.47 8.54
CA ASN A 388 -15.79 -14.53 8.30
C ASN A 388 -16.60 -13.64 9.27
N GLU A 389 -16.16 -13.52 10.52
CA GLU A 389 -16.82 -12.68 11.54
C GLU A 389 -16.75 -11.17 11.23
N LEU A 390 -15.78 -10.72 10.42
CA LEU A 390 -15.62 -9.31 10.04
C LEU A 390 -16.80 -8.76 9.21
N GLY A 391 -17.38 -9.59 8.35
CA GLY A 391 -18.35 -9.15 7.35
C GLY A 391 -17.76 -8.19 6.31
N ASN A 392 -18.61 -7.34 5.72
CA ASN A 392 -18.22 -6.39 4.67
C ASN A 392 -17.80 -5.05 5.28
N ILE A 393 -16.55 -4.99 5.74
CA ILE A 393 -15.95 -3.83 6.39
C ILE A 393 -14.68 -3.40 5.64
N ASP A 394 -14.40 -2.10 5.65
CA ASP A 394 -13.10 -1.59 5.20
C ASP A 394 -12.05 -1.87 6.29
N LEU A 395 -11.00 -2.61 5.94
CA LEU A 395 -9.97 -3.01 6.87
C LEU A 395 -8.88 -1.95 6.99
N TYR A 396 -8.76 -1.02 6.04
CA TYR A 396 -7.94 0.18 6.22
C TYR A 396 -8.52 1.14 7.26
N ASN A 397 -9.84 1.13 7.43
CA ASN A 397 -10.50 1.85 8.50
C ASN A 397 -11.82 1.17 8.87
N ILE A 398 -11.80 0.40 9.95
CA ILE A 398 -12.96 -0.36 10.45
C ILE A 398 -14.17 0.52 10.88
N TYR A 399 -14.03 1.85 10.83
CA TYR A 399 -15.12 2.78 11.09
C TYR A 399 -15.51 3.62 9.87
N ALA A 400 -14.79 3.49 8.75
CA ALA A 400 -15.12 4.16 7.50
C ALA A 400 -16.20 3.37 6.73
N PRO A 401 -17.00 4.06 5.89
CA PRO A 401 -17.84 3.39 4.92
C PRO A 401 -16.98 2.74 3.83
N ILE A 402 -17.43 1.61 3.29
CA ILE A 402 -16.90 1.04 2.05
C ILE A 402 -17.37 1.85 0.83
N CYS A 403 -16.63 1.79 -0.28
CA CYS A 403 -17.13 2.30 -1.55
C CYS A 403 -18.28 1.43 -2.06
N GLN A 404 -19.48 2.01 -2.15
CA GLN A 404 -20.66 1.32 -2.68
C GLN A 404 -20.87 1.56 -4.17
N ASN A 405 -20.39 2.69 -4.70
CA ASN A 405 -20.62 3.09 -6.08
C ASN A 405 -19.42 3.89 -6.61
N PRO A 406 -18.49 3.23 -7.34
CA PRO A 406 -17.28 3.87 -7.87
C PRO A 406 -17.52 4.71 -9.14
N VAL A 407 -18.77 5.02 -9.49
CA VAL A 407 -19.08 5.82 -10.68
C VAL A 407 -18.62 7.27 -10.51
N LEU A 408 -18.06 7.82 -11.59
CA LEU A 408 -17.65 9.23 -11.67
C LEU A 408 -18.85 10.16 -11.50
N LYS A 409 -18.70 11.19 -10.67
CA LYS A 409 -19.75 12.16 -10.34
C LYS A 409 -19.34 13.55 -10.81
N ASN A 410 -20.14 14.13 -11.70
CA ASN A 410 -19.96 15.51 -12.16
C ASN A 410 -20.29 16.52 -11.05
N GLY A 411 -19.49 17.58 -10.95
CA GLY A 411 -19.84 18.78 -10.17
C GLY A 411 -19.58 18.71 -8.66
N SER A 412 -18.79 17.75 -8.17
CA SER A 412 -18.33 17.77 -6.78
C SER A 412 -17.09 18.64 -6.62
N SER A 413 -17.12 19.57 -5.67
CA SER A 413 -15.90 20.17 -5.12
C SER A 413 -15.37 19.24 -4.04
N GLY A 414 -14.31 18.49 -4.31
CA GLY A 414 -13.69 17.61 -3.32
C GLY A 414 -13.29 18.34 -2.04
N SER A 415 -13.17 17.59 -0.94
CA SER A 415 -12.80 18.13 0.37
C SER A 415 -11.74 17.26 1.01
N VAL A 416 -10.62 17.88 1.40
CA VAL A 416 -9.58 17.19 2.16
C VAL A 416 -10.05 16.73 3.55
N ASN A 417 -11.10 17.35 4.10
CA ASN A 417 -11.59 17.03 5.44
C ASN A 417 -12.46 15.78 5.51
N PHE A 418 -12.87 15.23 4.37
CA PHE A 418 -13.75 14.07 4.31
C PHE A 418 -13.11 13.01 3.41
N PHE A 419 -12.85 11.85 3.99
CA PHE A 419 -12.40 10.68 3.23
C PHE A 419 -13.55 10.17 2.35
N ASP A 420 -13.31 10.06 1.05
CA ASP A 420 -14.21 9.42 0.09
C ASP A 420 -13.66 8.02 -0.18
N PRO A 421 -14.35 6.93 0.19
CA PRO A 421 -13.84 5.57 0.00
C PRO A 421 -13.75 5.15 -1.47
N CYS A 422 -14.28 5.94 -2.40
CA CYS A 422 -14.22 5.67 -3.84
C CYS A 422 -13.11 6.45 -4.56
N SER A 423 -12.22 7.13 -3.82
CA SER A 423 -11.07 7.91 -4.33
C SER A 423 -10.23 7.16 -5.36
N ASP A 424 -9.93 5.88 -5.09
CA ASP A 424 -9.11 5.02 -5.95
C ASP A 424 -9.62 4.99 -7.39
N ALA A 425 -10.94 4.83 -7.56
CA ALA A 425 -11.56 4.76 -8.89
C ALA A 425 -11.40 6.08 -9.67
N TYR A 426 -11.42 7.20 -8.96
CA TYR A 426 -11.26 8.52 -9.56
C TYR A 426 -9.82 8.75 -10.00
N ILE A 427 -8.88 8.32 -9.18
CA ILE A 427 -7.43 8.39 -9.45
C ILE A 427 -7.08 7.49 -10.63
N GLU A 428 -7.55 6.25 -10.64
CA GLU A 428 -7.31 5.32 -11.74
C GLU A 428 -7.86 5.86 -13.06
N TYR A 429 -9.08 6.42 -13.06
CA TYR A 429 -9.60 7.07 -14.26
C TYR A 429 -8.73 8.26 -14.70
N TYR A 430 -8.34 9.14 -13.77
CA TYR A 430 -7.56 10.34 -14.05
C TYR A 430 -6.18 10.01 -14.65
N LEU A 431 -5.44 9.08 -14.03
CA LEU A 431 -4.08 8.70 -14.44
C LEU A 431 -4.04 7.86 -15.72
N ASN A 432 -5.15 7.27 -16.12
CA ASN A 432 -5.30 6.60 -17.42
C ASN A 432 -5.67 7.55 -18.57
N THR A 433 -5.90 8.84 -18.32
CA THR A 433 -6.16 9.78 -19.42
C THR A 433 -4.88 10.13 -20.17
N ALA A 434 -4.96 10.15 -21.51
CA ALA A 434 -3.81 10.43 -22.37
C ALA A 434 -3.23 11.84 -22.17
N GLU A 435 -4.06 12.81 -21.78
CA GLU A 435 -3.61 14.17 -21.47
C GLU A 435 -2.76 14.20 -20.20
N VAL A 436 -3.17 13.47 -19.17
CA VAL A 436 -2.43 13.38 -17.90
C VAL A 436 -1.12 12.65 -18.12
N GLN A 437 -1.13 11.51 -18.81
CA GLN A 437 0.09 10.77 -19.11
C GLN A 437 1.09 11.59 -19.94
N ARG A 438 0.60 12.38 -20.91
CA ARG A 438 1.47 13.30 -21.66
C ARG A 438 2.08 14.37 -20.77
N ALA A 439 1.29 14.96 -19.87
CA ALA A 439 1.77 15.99 -18.94
C ALA A 439 2.79 15.45 -17.94
N LEU A 440 2.73 14.16 -17.61
CA LEU A 440 3.66 13.47 -16.72
C LEU A 440 4.91 12.93 -17.43
N HIS A 441 5.04 13.15 -18.74
CA HIS A 441 6.14 12.64 -19.56
C HIS A 441 6.26 11.10 -19.53
N VAL A 442 5.14 10.39 -19.31
CA VAL A 442 5.14 8.93 -19.24
C VAL A 442 4.88 8.29 -20.60
N LYS A 443 5.32 7.03 -20.74
CA LYS A 443 4.94 6.22 -21.90
C LYS A 443 3.46 5.85 -21.77
N PRO A 444 2.66 5.96 -22.86
CA PRO A 444 1.27 5.52 -22.84
C PRO A 444 1.14 4.08 -22.32
N THR A 445 0.40 3.90 -21.24
CA THR A 445 0.18 2.60 -20.59
C THR A 445 -1.19 2.56 -19.91
N THR A 446 -1.64 1.35 -19.57
CA THR A 446 -2.70 1.19 -18.58
C THR A 446 -2.07 1.27 -17.20
N TRP A 447 -2.49 2.24 -16.41
CA TRP A 447 -2.04 2.46 -15.04
C TRP A 447 -3.05 1.85 -14.06
N THR A 448 -2.58 1.21 -12.99
CA THR A 448 -3.41 0.76 -11.87
C THR A 448 -2.76 1.20 -10.55
N VAL A 449 -3.57 1.36 -9.50
CA VAL A 449 -3.09 1.88 -8.21
C VAL A 449 -2.08 0.95 -7.53
N CYS A 450 -2.27 -0.37 -7.70
CA CYS A 450 -1.28 -1.38 -7.33
C CYS A 450 -1.08 -2.33 -8.51
N SER A 451 0.16 -2.81 -8.65
CA SER A 451 0.57 -3.82 -9.61
C SER A 451 0.94 -5.08 -8.84
N GLY A 452 -0.04 -5.95 -8.58
CA GLY A 452 0.15 -7.20 -7.82
C GLY A 452 -1.05 -7.54 -6.93
N ASP A 453 -1.27 -8.84 -6.70
CA ASP A 453 -2.38 -9.43 -5.94
C ASP A 453 -2.14 -9.45 -4.42
N ILE A 454 -1.34 -8.54 -3.89
CA ILE A 454 -0.92 -8.54 -2.48
C ILE A 454 -0.98 -7.14 -1.88
N ASP A 455 -1.72 -7.00 -0.79
CA ASP A 455 -1.97 -5.73 -0.11
C ASP A 455 -1.94 -5.88 1.42
N ALA A 456 -1.59 -4.83 2.18
CA ALA A 456 -1.12 -4.83 3.56
C ALA A 456 -1.84 -3.81 4.50
N VAL A 457 -2.47 -4.30 5.59
CA VAL A 457 -3.35 -3.55 6.53
C VAL A 457 -2.91 -3.67 7.99
N VAL A 458 -2.25 -2.64 8.52
CA VAL A 458 -1.47 -2.74 9.77
C VAL A 458 -2.13 -2.03 10.95
N PRO A 459 -2.42 -2.73 12.07
CA PRO A 459 -2.94 -2.11 13.28
C PRO A 459 -1.84 -1.64 14.25
N VAL A 460 -2.17 -0.68 15.13
CA VAL A 460 -1.28 -0.16 16.20
C VAL A 460 -0.69 -1.26 17.09
N THR A 461 -1.50 -2.29 17.38
CA THR A 461 -1.11 -3.44 18.22
C THR A 461 0.10 -4.15 17.63
N ALA A 462 0.15 -4.33 16.31
CA ALA A 462 1.28 -4.91 15.61
C ALA A 462 2.55 -4.07 15.79
N SER A 463 2.47 -2.76 15.56
CA SER A 463 3.62 -1.87 15.73
C SER A 463 4.11 -1.81 17.17
N ARG A 464 3.21 -1.88 18.17
CA ARG A 464 3.60 -1.99 19.58
C ARG A 464 4.34 -3.28 19.87
N TYR A 465 3.88 -4.42 19.35
CA TYR A 465 4.59 -5.69 19.52
C TYR A 465 5.98 -5.64 18.87
N ALA A 466 6.10 -5.08 17.67
CA ALA A 466 7.38 -4.93 16.97
C ALA A 466 8.34 -3.99 17.72
N ILE A 467 7.90 -2.82 18.18
CA ILE A 467 8.76 -1.86 18.90
C ILE A 467 9.20 -2.43 20.26
N ASN A 468 8.30 -3.12 20.97
CA ASN A 468 8.62 -3.72 22.26
C ASN A 468 9.71 -4.81 22.16
N SER A 469 9.80 -5.51 21.01
CA SER A 469 10.84 -6.53 20.80
C SER A 469 12.26 -5.95 20.72
N LEU A 470 12.39 -4.66 20.36
CA LEU A 470 13.66 -3.94 20.30
C LEU A 470 14.25 -3.63 21.69
N LYS A 471 13.42 -3.67 22.75
CA LYS A 471 13.82 -3.43 24.15
C LYS A 471 14.57 -2.10 24.36
N LEU A 472 14.15 -1.05 23.64
CA LEU A 472 14.74 0.28 23.75
C LEU A 472 14.36 0.97 25.09
N PRO A 473 15.26 1.74 25.73
CA PRO A 473 14.94 2.55 26.90
C PRO A 473 13.96 3.68 26.57
N ILE A 474 13.00 3.94 27.45
CA ILE A 474 12.08 5.10 27.35
C ILE A 474 12.81 6.36 27.81
N GLU A 475 12.80 7.40 26.97
CA GLU A 475 13.33 8.74 27.28
C GLU A 475 12.21 9.69 27.72
N ASN A 476 11.08 9.69 27.01
CA ASN A 476 9.87 10.42 27.40
C ASN A 476 8.67 9.48 27.46
N ALA A 477 8.00 9.45 28.62
CA ALA A 477 6.88 8.57 28.88
C ALA A 477 5.67 8.87 27.98
N TRP A 478 4.84 7.84 27.81
CA TRP A 478 3.58 7.90 27.06
C TRP A 478 2.70 9.07 27.53
N ARG A 479 2.36 9.98 26.61
CA ARG A 479 1.49 11.13 26.87
C ARG A 479 0.60 11.44 25.66
N PRO A 480 -0.54 12.13 25.84
CA PRO A 480 -1.27 12.69 24.71
C PRO A 480 -0.48 13.80 24.00
N TRP A 481 -0.80 14.02 22.73
CA TRP A 481 -0.43 15.21 21.98
C TRP A 481 -1.69 15.87 21.42
N TYR A 482 -1.64 17.18 21.15
CA TYR A 482 -2.83 18.01 20.93
C TYR A 482 -2.80 18.78 19.61
N LEU A 483 -4.00 19.06 19.09
CA LEU A 483 -4.28 19.98 18.01
C LEU A 483 -5.58 20.72 18.35
N ASN A 484 -5.55 22.05 18.38
CA ASN A 484 -6.72 22.90 18.68
C ASN A 484 -7.43 22.51 19.99
N ASN A 485 -6.67 22.23 21.06
CA ASN A 485 -7.16 21.72 22.35
C ASN A 485 -7.87 20.35 22.31
N GLU A 486 -7.81 19.62 21.20
CA GLU A 486 -8.25 18.23 21.12
C GLU A 486 -7.06 17.29 21.08
N VAL A 487 -7.20 16.12 21.70
CA VAL A 487 -6.19 15.05 21.60
C VAL A 487 -6.05 14.63 20.13
N GLY A 488 -4.88 14.89 19.56
CA GLY A 488 -4.47 14.44 18.23
C GLY A 488 -4.02 12.98 18.20
N GLY A 489 -3.63 12.46 19.37
CA GLY A 489 -3.23 11.07 19.59
C GLY A 489 -2.28 11.00 20.78
N TYR A 490 -1.35 10.05 20.78
CA TYR A 490 -0.42 9.85 21.88
C TYR A 490 0.99 9.62 21.38
N VAL A 491 1.98 9.86 22.23
CA VAL A 491 3.38 9.74 21.88
C VAL A 491 4.20 9.19 23.03
N VAL A 492 5.18 8.35 22.72
CA VAL A 492 6.25 7.90 23.61
C VAL A 492 7.57 8.02 22.85
N GLU A 493 8.60 8.49 23.54
CA GLU A 493 9.95 8.55 22.98
C GLU A 493 10.82 7.51 23.69
N TYR A 494 11.45 6.67 22.88
CA TYR A 494 12.52 5.77 23.24
C TYR A 494 13.84 6.32 22.71
N LYS A 495 14.97 5.83 23.21
CA LYS A 495 16.29 6.21 22.73
C LYS A 495 16.42 5.99 21.21
N GLY A 496 16.45 7.09 20.45
CA GLY A 496 16.54 7.09 18.99
C GLY A 496 15.25 6.77 18.23
N LEU A 497 14.12 6.54 18.90
CA LEU A 497 12.84 6.15 18.28
C LEU A 497 11.65 6.86 18.94
N THR A 498 10.81 7.54 18.18
CA THR A 498 9.53 8.06 18.65
C THR A 498 8.38 7.21 18.10
N PHE A 499 7.46 6.79 18.97
CA PHE A 499 6.22 6.14 18.56
C PHE A 499 5.04 7.08 18.76
N VAL A 500 4.25 7.30 17.72
CA VAL A 500 3.12 8.23 17.71
C VAL A 500 1.84 7.50 17.31
N THR A 501 0.71 7.79 17.96
CA THR A 501 -0.61 7.46 17.43
C THR A 501 -1.30 8.70 16.88
N VAL A 502 -2.14 8.53 15.86
CA VAL A 502 -2.99 9.57 15.28
C VAL A 502 -4.45 9.16 15.47
N ARG A 503 -5.16 9.96 16.25
CA ARG A 503 -6.56 9.72 16.61
C ARG A 503 -7.47 9.96 15.40
N GLY A 504 -8.35 8.98 15.14
CA GLY A 504 -9.36 9.04 14.10
C GLY A 504 -8.83 8.78 12.69
N ALA A 505 -7.56 8.40 12.55
CA ALA A 505 -6.99 8.00 11.28
C ALA A 505 -7.25 6.51 11.02
N GLY A 506 -7.43 6.13 9.75
CA GLY A 506 -7.22 4.77 9.25
C GLY A 506 -5.81 4.63 8.67
N HIS A 507 -5.54 3.51 8.00
CA HIS A 507 -4.23 3.11 7.47
C HIS A 507 -3.50 4.26 6.76
N LEU A 508 -4.17 4.89 5.79
CA LEU A 508 -3.74 6.10 5.08
C LEU A 508 -3.84 7.36 5.95
N VAL A 509 -2.97 7.49 6.95
CA VAL A 509 -3.09 8.54 7.99
C VAL A 509 -3.32 9.95 7.42
N PRO A 510 -2.58 10.39 6.38
CA PRO A 510 -2.80 11.70 5.77
C PRO A 510 -4.13 11.87 5.05
N SER A 511 -4.74 10.81 4.52
CA SER A 511 -6.09 10.85 3.91
C SER A 511 -7.18 11.06 4.95
N TYR A 512 -7.09 10.36 6.07
CA TYR A 512 -8.13 10.40 7.11
C TYR A 512 -7.98 11.59 8.06
N GLN A 513 -6.75 12.01 8.35
CA GLN A 513 -6.45 13.04 9.34
C GLN A 513 -5.37 14.01 8.83
N PRO A 514 -5.62 14.73 7.73
CA PRO A 514 -4.60 15.49 7.00
C PRO A 514 -3.91 16.56 7.85
N GLN A 515 -4.67 17.33 8.64
CA GLN A 515 -4.09 18.36 9.50
C GLN A 515 -3.19 17.77 10.60
N ARG A 516 -3.60 16.64 11.19
CA ARG A 516 -2.83 15.93 12.22
C ARG A 516 -1.56 15.31 11.62
N ALA A 517 -1.66 14.77 10.42
CA ALA A 517 -0.52 14.24 9.67
C ALA A 517 0.51 15.34 9.34
N LEU A 518 0.06 16.52 8.90
CA LEU A 518 0.97 17.65 8.62
C LEU A 518 1.74 18.10 9.87
N ILE A 519 1.08 18.14 11.03
CA ILE A 519 1.75 18.51 12.30
C ILE A 519 2.78 17.45 12.70
N MET A 520 2.44 16.17 12.54
CA MET A 520 3.35 15.07 12.82
C MET A 520 4.61 15.14 11.96
N ILE A 521 4.47 15.29 10.63
CA ILE A 521 5.65 15.38 9.76
C ILE A 521 6.45 16.67 10.01
N SER A 522 5.77 17.79 10.26
CA SER A 522 6.45 19.04 10.59
C SER A 522 7.29 18.91 11.86
N SER A 523 6.75 18.26 12.89
CA SER A 523 7.46 17.97 14.14
C SER A 523 8.67 17.06 13.90
N PHE A 524 8.51 16.00 13.10
CA PHE A 524 9.58 15.09 12.72
C PHE A 524 10.74 15.80 12.02
N LEU A 525 10.45 16.61 11.01
CA LEU A 525 11.47 17.32 10.22
C LEU A 525 12.21 18.37 11.06
N GLN A 526 11.53 18.99 12.02
CA GLN A 526 12.16 19.88 13.00
C GLN A 526 12.90 19.13 14.12
N GLY A 527 12.73 17.81 14.20
CA GLY A 527 13.31 16.98 15.25
C GLY A 527 12.72 17.24 16.63
N ILE A 528 11.44 17.59 16.71
CA ILE A 528 10.70 17.81 17.96
C ILE A 528 9.57 16.78 18.10
N ILE A 529 9.13 16.55 19.33
CA ILE A 529 7.99 15.67 19.63
C ILE A 529 6.68 16.44 19.40
N PRO A 530 5.59 15.81 18.91
CA PRO A 530 4.30 16.48 18.74
C PRO A 530 3.81 17.27 19.97
N PRO A 531 3.09 18.40 19.77
CA PRO A 531 2.75 19.35 20.83
C PRO A 531 2.03 18.74 22.04
N SER A 532 2.33 19.23 23.24
CA SER A 532 1.69 18.79 24.49
C SER A 532 0.46 19.61 24.89
N THR A 533 0.14 20.69 24.18
CA THR A 533 -0.99 21.61 24.44
C THR A 533 -1.59 22.10 23.15
#